data_AF-A0A8H6CHV8-F1
#
_entry.id   AF-A0A8H6CHV8-F1
#
_cell.length_a   1.000
_cell.length_b   1.000
_cell.length_c   1.000
_cell.angle_alpha   90.00
_cell.angle_beta   90.00
_cell.angle_gamma   90.00
#
_symmetry.space_group_name_H-M   'P 1'
#
loop_
_entity.id
_entity.type
_entity.pdbx_description
1 polymer ?
#
loop_
_entity_poly.entity_id
_entity_poly.type
_entity_poly.pdbx_seq_one_letter_code
_entity_poly.pdbx_strand_id
1 'polypeptide(L)'
;MSTVHEERLKYPLIRKNGDLQRASWDEAMFFIVKKTKDLQKRLMNHGISFYASGQLFLEEYYVLARVGKAGLNTLHMNGNTRLCIASAAASMRESFGFDGQPGSYTDIDITDCLSIVGHHSSATQAVLWSRILNTLEAPDLPKHRCSSSIVQKPRSGRLFVWPPKN
;
A
#
# COMPACT_ATOMS: atom_id res chain seq x y z
N MET A 1 8.44 -13.04 3.01
CA MET A 1 7.90 -13.92 1.96
C MET A 1 9.07 -14.72 1.42
N SER A 2 9.16 -16.02 1.73
CA SER A 2 10.29 -16.84 1.31
C SER A 2 10.28 -16.96 -0.21
N THR A 3 11.34 -16.49 -0.87
CA THR A 3 11.51 -16.61 -2.32
C THR A 3 11.85 -18.04 -2.75
N VAL A 4 12.08 -18.95 -1.78
CA VAL A 4 12.56 -20.32 -1.98
C VAL A 4 11.53 -21.40 -1.62
N HIS A 5 10.26 -21.03 -1.41
CA HIS A 5 9.21 -22.01 -1.13
C HIS A 5 9.00 -22.97 -2.32
N GLU A 6 8.80 -24.26 -2.06
CA GLU A 6 8.69 -25.30 -3.09
C GLU A 6 7.50 -25.06 -4.04
N GLU A 7 6.38 -24.59 -3.50
CA GLU A 7 5.16 -24.28 -4.27
C GLU A 7 5.22 -22.96 -5.06
N ARG A 8 6.36 -22.27 -5.09
CA ARG A 8 6.50 -21.05 -5.90
C ARG A 8 6.20 -21.38 -7.37
N LEU A 9 5.27 -20.66 -7.97
CA LEU A 9 4.96 -20.81 -9.40
C LEU A 9 6.17 -20.43 -10.26
N LYS A 10 6.59 -21.35 -11.13
CA LYS A 10 7.76 -21.21 -12.02
C LYS A 10 7.39 -21.06 -13.49
N TYR A 11 6.13 -21.36 -13.84
CA TYR A 11 5.65 -21.39 -15.22
C TYR A 11 4.26 -20.77 -15.33
N PRO A 12 3.91 -20.16 -16.47
CA PRO A 12 2.53 -19.79 -16.76
C PRO A 12 1.60 -21.01 -16.71
N LEU A 13 0.39 -20.80 -16.20
CA LEU A 13 -0.67 -21.79 -16.17
C LEU A 13 -1.90 -21.25 -16.92
N ILE A 14 -2.45 -22.03 -17.85
CA ILE A 14 -3.65 -21.68 -18.61
C ILE A 14 -4.75 -22.68 -18.27
N ARG A 15 -5.98 -22.21 -18.06
CA ARG A 15 -7.12 -23.08 -17.81
C ARG A 15 -7.61 -23.72 -19.12
N LYS A 16 -7.59 -25.05 -19.20
CA LYS A 16 -8.08 -25.86 -20.33
C LYS A 16 -9.01 -26.94 -19.77
N ASN A 17 -10.23 -27.02 -20.29
CA ASN A 17 -11.26 -27.99 -19.86
C ASN A 17 -11.54 -28.01 -18.34
N GLY A 18 -11.42 -26.85 -17.68
CA GLY A 18 -11.64 -26.73 -16.23
C GLY A 18 -10.37 -26.76 -15.40
N ASP A 19 -9.25 -27.30 -15.90
CA ASP A 19 -8.02 -27.49 -15.13
C ASP A 19 -6.91 -26.52 -15.52
N LEU A 20 -6.08 -26.12 -14.56
CA LEU A 20 -4.88 -25.33 -14.81
C LEU A 20 -3.76 -26.23 -15.33
N GLN A 21 -3.27 -25.93 -16.53
CA GLN A 21 -2.21 -26.68 -17.18
C GLN A 21 -1.03 -25.75 -17.50
N ARG A 22 0.20 -26.29 -17.37
CA ARG A 22 1.42 -25.56 -17.70
C ARG A 22 1.42 -25.13 -19.17
N ALA A 23 1.91 -23.91 -19.42
CA ALA A 23 2.06 -23.34 -20.74
C ALA A 23 3.46 -22.71 -20.91
N SER A 24 3.86 -22.48 -22.16
CA SER A 24 5.02 -21.63 -22.46
C SER A 24 4.65 -20.15 -22.29
N TRP A 25 5.66 -19.29 -22.20
CA TRP A 25 5.44 -17.83 -22.18
C TRP A 25 4.79 -17.33 -23.47
N ASP A 26 5.19 -17.86 -24.63
CA ASP A 26 4.60 -17.50 -25.93
C ASP A 26 3.13 -17.92 -26.01
N GLU A 27 2.78 -19.12 -25.53
CA GLU A 27 1.40 -19.60 -25.50
C GLU A 27 0.54 -18.73 -24.58
N ALA A 28 1.05 -18.42 -23.37
CA ALA A 28 0.35 -17.56 -22.42
C ALA A 28 0.14 -16.15 -22.97
N MET A 29 1.16 -15.56 -23.59
CA MET A 29 1.06 -14.22 -24.14
C MET A 29 0.14 -14.17 -25.37
N PHE A 30 0.23 -15.15 -26.26
CA PHE A 30 -0.69 -15.28 -27.39
C PHE A 30 -2.14 -15.38 -26.91
N PHE A 31 -2.39 -16.17 -25.86
CA PHE A 31 -3.73 -16.31 -25.29
C PHE A 31 -4.26 -14.99 -24.71
N ILE A 32 -3.45 -14.26 -23.95
CA ILE A 32 -3.80 -12.93 -23.43
C ILE A 32 -4.16 -11.99 -24.58
N VAL A 33 -3.27 -11.85 -25.56
CA VAL A 33 -3.48 -10.94 -26.72
C VAL A 33 -4.74 -11.30 -27.51
N LYS A 34 -4.97 -12.59 -27.76
CA LYS A 34 -6.17 -13.06 -28.45
C LYS A 34 -7.44 -12.66 -27.69
N LYS A 35 -7.50 -12.94 -26.39
CA LYS A 35 -8.65 -12.60 -25.55
C LYS A 35 -8.88 -11.10 -25.43
N THR A 36 -7.81 -10.32 -25.27
CA THR A 36 -7.87 -8.84 -25.28
C THR A 36 -8.48 -8.33 -26.58
N LYS A 37 -8.02 -8.80 -27.74
CA LYS A 37 -8.57 -8.38 -29.05
C LYS A 37 -10.03 -8.80 -29.23
N ASP A 38 -10.41 -10.00 -28.79
CA ASP A 38 -11.79 -10.48 -28.85
C ASP A 38 -12.71 -9.63 -27.96
N LEU A 39 -12.25 -9.23 -26.77
CA LEU A 39 -12.98 -8.34 -25.87
C LEU A 39 -13.12 -6.93 -26.46
N GLN A 40 -12.06 -6.38 -27.06
CA GLN A 40 -12.14 -5.07 -27.72
C GLN A 40 -13.16 -5.04 -28.85
N LYS A 41 -13.27 -6.11 -29.63
CA LYS A 41 -14.29 -6.21 -30.69
C LYS A 41 -15.73 -6.20 -30.14
N ARG A 42 -15.94 -6.76 -28.94
CA ARG A 42 -17.28 -6.90 -28.33
C ARG A 42 -17.67 -5.74 -27.42
N LEU A 43 -16.73 -5.21 -26.65
CA LEU A 43 -16.96 -4.29 -25.53
C LEU A 43 -16.11 -3.01 -25.64
N MET A 44 -15.42 -2.82 -26.77
CA MET A 44 -14.42 -1.76 -26.94
C MET A 44 -13.34 -1.80 -25.84
N ASN A 45 -12.67 -0.68 -25.59
CA ASN A 45 -11.57 -0.61 -24.63
C ASN A 45 -12.02 -0.70 -23.16
N HIS A 46 -13.31 -0.48 -22.88
CA HIS A 46 -13.88 -0.54 -21.52
C HIS A 46 -14.08 -1.97 -21.01
N GLY A 47 -14.03 -2.99 -21.88
CA GLY A 47 -14.09 -4.39 -21.48
C GLY A 47 -12.83 -4.93 -20.81
N ILE A 48 -11.78 -4.11 -20.65
CA ILE A 48 -10.48 -4.50 -20.10
C ILE A 48 -10.21 -3.70 -18.83
N SER A 49 -9.81 -4.38 -17.76
CA SER A 49 -9.42 -3.74 -16.51
C SER A 49 -8.12 -4.30 -15.96
N PHE A 50 -7.44 -3.47 -15.16
CA PHE A 50 -6.23 -3.85 -14.43
C PHE A 50 -6.45 -3.64 -12.93
N TYR A 51 -6.02 -4.63 -12.15
CA TYR A 51 -5.96 -4.54 -10.69
C TYR A 51 -4.50 -4.68 -10.24
N ALA A 52 -3.87 -3.55 -9.98
CA ALA A 52 -2.47 -3.39 -9.61
C ALA A 52 -2.23 -3.54 -8.10
N SER A 53 -0.98 -3.42 -7.70
CA SER A 53 -0.52 -3.68 -6.34
C SER A 53 0.50 -2.63 -5.89
N GLY A 54 0.33 -2.08 -4.68
CA GLY A 54 1.27 -1.14 -4.05
C GLY A 54 2.65 -1.75 -3.77
N GLN A 55 2.79 -3.06 -3.96
CA GLN A 55 4.05 -3.79 -3.85
C GLN A 55 4.85 -3.83 -5.16
N LEU A 56 4.33 -3.27 -6.25
CA LEU A 56 5.07 -3.13 -7.50
C LEU A 56 6.15 -2.05 -7.38
N PHE A 57 7.22 -2.21 -8.15
CA PHE A 57 8.19 -1.14 -8.36
C PHE A 57 7.58 0.04 -9.12
N LEU A 58 8.21 1.21 -9.02
CA LEU A 58 7.74 2.43 -9.67
C LEU A 58 7.73 2.27 -11.20
N GLU A 59 8.74 1.60 -11.75
CA GLU A 59 8.88 1.32 -13.17
C GLU A 59 7.79 0.37 -13.67
N GLU A 60 7.42 -0.64 -12.87
CA GLU A 60 6.34 -1.56 -13.18
C GLU A 60 4.99 -0.83 -13.23
N TYR A 61 4.75 0.07 -12.27
CA TYR A 61 3.58 0.96 -12.27
C TYR A 61 3.54 1.83 -13.53
N TYR A 62 4.67 2.42 -13.91
CA TYR A 62 4.78 3.24 -15.10
C TYR A 62 4.49 2.43 -16.38
N VAL A 63 5.11 1.25 -16.53
CA VAL A 63 4.87 0.36 -17.67
C VAL A 63 3.41 -0.07 -17.73
N LEU A 64 2.81 -0.43 -16.59
CA LEU A 64 1.39 -0.80 -16.53
C LEU A 64 0.49 0.36 -16.95
N ALA A 65 0.78 1.59 -16.52
CA ALA A 65 0.06 2.78 -16.95
C ALA A 65 0.23 3.04 -18.46
N ARG A 66 1.44 2.85 -19.01
CA ARG A 66 1.69 2.98 -20.45
C ARG A 66 0.90 1.92 -21.25
N VAL A 67 0.90 0.67 -20.81
CA VAL A 67 0.15 -0.41 -21.47
C VAL A 67 -1.37 -0.17 -21.36
N GLY A 68 -1.88 0.12 -20.17
CA GLY A 68 -3.31 0.27 -19.91
C GLY A 68 -3.91 1.59 -20.42
N LYS A 69 -3.34 2.73 -20.01
CA LYS A 69 -3.85 4.07 -20.39
C LYS A 69 -3.45 4.46 -21.81
N ALA A 70 -2.16 4.38 -22.14
CA ALA A 70 -1.69 4.89 -23.44
C ALA A 70 -1.88 3.87 -24.58
N GLY A 71 -1.65 2.58 -24.31
CA GLY A 71 -1.75 1.52 -25.31
C GLY A 71 -3.19 1.05 -25.54
N LEU A 72 -3.81 0.46 -24.52
CA LEU A 72 -5.15 -0.13 -24.60
C LEU A 72 -6.26 0.91 -24.44
N ASN A 73 -5.93 2.13 -23.99
CA ASN A 73 -6.88 3.21 -23.74
C ASN A 73 -8.06 2.79 -22.86
N THR A 74 -7.78 2.03 -21.81
CA THR A 74 -8.79 1.68 -20.80
C THR A 74 -8.82 2.69 -19.66
N LEU A 75 -10.01 3.09 -19.23
CA LEU A 75 -10.19 3.89 -18.03
C LEU A 75 -10.07 3.04 -16.75
N HIS A 76 -10.23 1.72 -16.84
CA HIS A 76 -10.39 0.82 -15.70
C HIS A 76 -9.05 0.31 -15.17
N MET A 77 -8.37 1.16 -14.41
CA MET A 77 -7.16 0.79 -13.69
C MET A 77 -7.32 1.15 -12.23
N ASN A 78 -7.12 0.16 -11.36
CA ASN A 78 -7.19 0.34 -9.92
C ASN A 78 -6.19 -0.61 -9.23
N GLY A 79 -6.09 -0.59 -7.91
CA GLY A 79 -5.23 -1.53 -7.20
C GLY A 79 -5.55 -1.63 -5.72
N ASN A 80 -4.82 -2.50 -5.02
CA ASN A 80 -5.03 -2.71 -3.58
C ASN A 80 -4.83 -1.44 -2.73
N THR A 81 -4.07 -0.46 -3.22
CA THR A 81 -3.88 0.85 -2.58
C THR A 81 -5.19 1.61 -2.41
N ARG A 82 -6.22 1.32 -3.22
CA ARG A 82 -7.57 1.88 -3.07
C ARG A 82 -8.19 1.54 -1.73
N LEU A 83 -7.92 0.35 -1.21
CA LEU A 83 -8.45 -0.13 0.07
C LEU A 83 -7.67 0.39 1.27
N CYS A 84 -6.48 0.96 1.05
CA CYS A 84 -5.57 1.35 2.13
C CYS A 84 -5.40 2.87 2.23
N ILE A 85 -5.00 3.54 1.15
CA ILE A 85 -4.51 4.94 1.20
C ILE A 85 -5.44 5.93 0.49
N ALA A 86 -6.49 5.46 -0.19
CA ALA A 86 -7.36 6.35 -0.99
C ALA A 86 -7.99 7.50 -0.20
N SER A 87 -8.47 7.24 1.01
CA SER A 87 -9.08 8.28 1.86
C SER A 87 -8.05 9.32 2.30
N ALA A 88 -6.84 8.89 2.67
CA ALA A 88 -5.75 9.80 3.04
C ALA A 88 -5.31 10.66 1.84
N ALA A 89 -5.14 10.05 0.68
CA ALA A 89 -4.79 10.76 -0.56
C ALA A 89 -5.86 11.81 -0.95
N ALA A 90 -7.15 11.49 -0.76
CA ALA A 90 -8.22 12.44 -0.99
C ALA A 90 -8.18 13.60 0.03
N SER A 91 -8.09 13.31 1.33
CA SER A 91 -8.04 14.36 2.36
C SER A 91 -6.83 15.29 2.21
N MET A 92 -5.67 14.76 1.82
CA MET A 92 -4.47 15.59 1.59
C MET A 92 -4.67 16.54 0.42
N ARG A 93 -5.23 16.08 -0.70
CA ARG A 93 -5.54 16.94 -1.85
C ARG A 93 -6.55 18.03 -1.50
N GLU A 94 -7.61 17.70 -0.77
CA GLU A 94 -8.62 18.69 -0.35
C GLU A 94 -8.04 19.72 0.64
N SER A 95 -7.17 19.29 1.55
CA SER A 95 -6.64 20.16 2.63
C SER A 95 -5.43 20.99 2.19
N PHE A 96 -4.56 20.42 1.35
CA PHE A 96 -3.24 20.99 1.00
C PHE A 96 -3.02 21.19 -0.50
N GLY A 97 -3.92 20.69 -1.37
CA GLY A 97 -3.79 20.81 -2.82
C GLY A 97 -2.81 19.83 -3.48
N PHE A 98 -2.14 18.97 -2.70
CA PHE A 98 -1.23 17.93 -3.20
C PHE A 98 -1.39 16.61 -2.43
N ASP A 99 -0.85 15.53 -2.98
CA ASP A 99 -0.82 14.21 -2.34
C ASP A 99 0.54 13.96 -1.68
N GLY A 100 0.56 13.19 -0.58
CA GLY A 100 1.75 12.92 0.21
C GLY A 100 1.71 13.50 1.62
N GLN A 101 2.53 12.93 2.50
CA GLN A 101 2.67 13.40 3.88
C GLN A 101 3.63 14.60 3.91
N PRO A 102 3.26 15.72 4.55
CA PRO A 102 4.13 16.91 4.63
C PRO A 102 5.27 16.75 5.64
N GLY A 103 5.13 15.84 6.60
CA GLY A 103 6.13 15.56 7.62
C GLY A 103 7.10 14.45 7.22
N SER A 104 8.09 14.23 8.07
CA SER A 104 9.06 13.14 7.93
C SER A 104 9.28 12.42 9.26
N TYR A 105 10.01 11.31 9.25
CA TYR A 105 10.29 10.58 10.49
C TYR A 105 11.18 11.35 11.47
N THR A 106 11.87 12.43 11.06
CA THR A 106 12.61 13.29 11.99
C THR A 106 11.70 14.05 12.93
N ASP A 107 10.42 14.26 12.55
CA ASP A 107 9.45 14.95 13.39
C ASP A 107 9.20 14.19 14.70
N ILE A 108 9.41 12.87 14.70
CA ILE A 108 9.29 12.05 15.91
C ILE A 108 10.39 12.38 16.93
N ASP A 109 11.59 12.74 16.49
CA ASP A 109 12.69 13.01 17.42
C ASP A 109 12.52 14.35 18.14
N ILE A 110 11.93 15.32 17.43
CA ILE A 110 11.78 16.70 17.91
C ILE A 110 10.38 17.01 18.46
N THR A 111 9.38 16.17 18.21
CA THR A 111 8.02 16.45 18.68
C THR A 111 7.92 16.40 20.20
N ASP A 112 7.13 17.33 20.74
CA ASP A 112 6.85 17.35 22.17
C ASP A 112 5.65 16.49 22.59
N CYS A 113 4.82 16.08 21.62
CA CYS A 113 3.61 15.31 21.83
C CYS A 113 3.34 14.39 20.65
N LEU A 114 2.84 13.18 20.91
CA LEU A 114 2.49 12.20 19.88
C LEU A 114 1.03 11.77 20.02
N SER A 115 0.22 12.07 19.01
CA SER A 115 -1.17 11.60 18.93
C SER A 115 -1.30 10.52 17.85
N ILE A 116 -1.75 9.33 18.25
CA ILE A 116 -1.92 8.18 17.38
C ILE A 116 -3.41 7.80 17.32
N VAL A 117 -4.06 8.17 16.22
CA VAL A 117 -5.48 7.90 15.98
C VAL A 117 -5.64 6.66 15.11
N GLY A 118 -6.20 5.58 15.68
CA GLY A 118 -6.57 4.38 14.92
C GLY A 118 -5.41 3.51 14.40
N HIS A 119 -4.15 3.84 14.71
CA HIS A 119 -2.97 3.14 14.21
C HIS A 119 -2.31 2.26 15.30
N HIS A 120 -2.02 1.00 14.96
CA HIS A 120 -1.34 0.04 15.82
C HIS A 120 0.16 -0.11 15.43
N SER A 121 0.93 0.96 15.59
CA SER A 121 2.32 1.06 15.09
C SER A 121 3.24 -0.05 15.59
N SER A 122 3.06 -0.56 16.80
CA SER A 122 3.87 -1.66 17.35
C SER A 122 3.79 -2.95 16.54
N ALA A 123 2.66 -3.21 15.88
CA ALA A 123 2.46 -4.40 15.05
C ALA A 123 2.72 -4.14 13.55
N THR A 124 2.48 -2.93 13.07
CA THR A 124 2.51 -2.61 11.63
C THR A 124 3.75 -1.85 11.19
N GLN A 125 4.44 -1.17 12.11
CA GLN A 125 5.61 -0.33 11.83
C GLN A 125 6.65 -0.45 12.95
N ALA A 126 7.19 -1.65 13.15
CA ALA A 126 8.04 -1.97 14.31
C ALA A 126 9.25 -1.04 14.47
N VAL A 127 9.95 -0.69 13.39
CA VAL A 127 11.10 0.22 13.43
C VAL A 127 10.68 1.64 13.83
N LEU A 128 9.54 2.12 13.32
CA LEU A 128 8.97 3.41 13.71
C LEU A 128 8.59 3.40 15.20
N TRP A 129 8.00 2.30 15.67
CA TRP A 129 7.65 2.12 17.08
C TRP A 129 8.89 2.12 17.97
N SER A 130 9.98 1.45 17.59
CA SER A 130 11.26 1.52 18.31
C SER A 130 11.80 2.95 18.39
N ARG A 131 11.68 3.75 17.32
CA ARG A 131 12.10 5.17 17.32
C ARG A 131 11.25 6.00 18.29
N ILE A 132 9.94 5.75 18.34
CA ILE A 132 9.05 6.39 19.31
C ILE A 132 9.48 6.04 20.74
N LEU A 133 9.75 4.76 21.04
CA LEU A 133 10.22 4.33 22.36
C LEU A 133 11.56 4.97 22.75
N ASN A 134 12.52 5.03 21.81
CA ASN A 134 13.80 5.69 22.06
C ASN A 134 13.62 7.17 22.42
N THR A 135 12.71 7.86 21.75
CA THR A 135 12.40 9.28 22.04
C THR A 135 11.81 9.44 23.44
N LEU A 136 11.01 8.48 23.92
CA LEU A 136 10.42 8.47 25.26
C LEU A 136 11.42 8.12 26.38
N GLU A 137 12.57 7.55 26.04
CA GLU A 137 13.62 7.13 26.99
C GLU A 137 14.85 8.05 26.98
N ALA A 138 14.87 9.06 26.10
CA ALA A 138 15.99 9.99 25.96
C ALA A 138 16.30 10.74 27.29
N PRO A 139 17.56 10.73 27.77
CA PRO A 139 17.93 11.30 29.06
C PRO A 139 17.81 12.83 29.12
N ASP A 140 17.79 13.50 27.97
CA ASP A 140 17.69 14.94 27.75
C ASP A 140 16.28 15.40 27.33
N LEU A 141 15.26 14.55 27.53
CA LEU A 141 13.85 14.89 27.37
C LEU A 141 13.52 16.19 28.13
N PRO A 142 13.14 17.29 27.44
CA PRO A 142 12.77 18.52 28.11
C PRO A 142 11.61 18.28 29.09
N LYS A 143 11.69 18.78 30.32
CA LYS A 143 10.67 18.55 31.38
C LYS A 143 9.25 19.02 31.02
N HIS A 144 9.11 19.85 29.98
CA HIS A 144 7.85 20.35 29.43
C HIS A 144 7.32 19.49 28.27
N ARG A 145 8.05 18.44 27.87
CA ARG A 145 7.61 17.52 26.84
C ARG A 145 6.42 16.72 27.36
N CYS A 146 5.29 16.84 26.70
CA CYS A 146 4.09 16.12 27.06
C CYS A 146 4.29 14.65 26.68
N SER A 147 4.73 13.82 27.62
CA SER A 147 4.88 12.37 27.45
C SER A 147 3.58 11.64 27.07
N SER A 148 2.45 12.36 26.97
CA SER A 148 1.15 11.81 26.66
C SER A 148 1.09 11.35 25.21
N SER A 149 1.51 10.11 24.99
CA SER A 149 1.13 9.39 23.78
C SER A 149 -0.36 9.08 23.88
N ILE A 150 -1.20 9.71 23.05
CA ILE A 150 -2.62 9.38 22.99
C ILE A 150 -2.80 8.29 21.94
N VAL A 151 -3.01 7.05 22.37
CA VAL A 151 -3.33 5.94 21.47
C VAL A 151 -4.82 5.67 21.52
N GLN A 152 -5.56 6.03 20.47
CA GLN A 152 -6.98 5.72 20.35
C GLN A 152 -7.15 4.39 19.62
N LYS A 153 -7.38 3.30 20.37
CA LYS A 153 -7.62 1.95 19.81
C LYS A 153 -9.13 1.67 19.72
N PRO A 154 -9.71 1.48 18.53
CA PRO A 154 -11.16 1.28 18.38
C PRO A 154 -11.71 0.05 19.11
N ARG A 155 -10.89 -1.02 19.24
CA ARG A 155 -11.32 -2.30 19.82
C ARG A 155 -11.33 -2.36 21.35
N SER A 156 -10.67 -1.44 22.06
CA SER A 156 -10.62 -1.46 23.53
C SER A 156 -11.41 -0.34 24.19
N GLY A 157 -11.93 0.65 23.42
CA GLY A 157 -12.61 1.83 23.98
C GLY A 157 -11.75 2.66 24.95
N ARG A 158 -10.46 2.31 25.08
CA ARG A 158 -9.52 2.91 26.03
C ARG A 158 -8.60 3.86 25.28
N LEU A 159 -8.65 5.11 25.70
CA LEU A 159 -7.59 6.07 25.49
C LEU A 159 -6.41 5.65 26.38
N PHE A 160 -5.33 5.17 25.78
CA PHE A 160 -4.09 5.02 26.55
C PHE A 160 -3.37 6.35 26.48
N VAL A 161 -3.23 6.99 27.64
CA VAL A 161 -2.38 8.16 27.85
C VAL A 161 -1.18 7.65 28.64
N TRP A 162 0.01 7.71 28.07
CA TRP A 162 1.23 7.38 28.81
C TRP A 162 1.54 8.54 29.79
N PRO A 163 1.53 8.30 31.12
CA PRO A 163 1.81 9.36 32.08
C PRO A 163 3.30 9.80 31.99
N PRO A 164 3.63 11.03 32.37
CA PRO A 164 5.02 11.48 32.46
C PRO A 164 5.81 10.58 33.40
N LYS A 165 7.04 10.23 32.99
CA LYS A 165 8.03 9.69 33.92
C LYS A 165 8.39 10.85 34.86
N ASN A 166 7.99 10.72 36.13
CA ASN A 166 8.38 11.64 37.21
C ASN A 166 9.89 11.68 37.38
#